data_AF-A0A939XYC1-F1
#
_entry.id   AF-A0A939XYC1-F1
#
_cell.length_a   1.000
_cell.length_b   1.000
_cell.length_c   1.000
_cell.angle_alpha   90.00
_cell.angle_beta   90.00
_cell.angle_gamma   90.00
#
_symmetry.space_group_name_H-M   'P 1'
#
loop_
_entity.id
_entity.type
_entity.pdbx_description
1 polymer ?
#
loop_
_entity_poly.entity_id
_entity_poly.type
_entity_poly.pdbx_seq_one_letter_code
_entity_poly.pdbx_strand_id
1 'polypeptide(L)'
;MKRFILTMVALLALGSAANAMSYKTARDQAFFLTDKMAYELGLSVDQYNAVYEINMDYIMCLDVFDDIFGTYWTRRNNELRYVLSPAQYNLFMQLEYFYRPVSWENRKFVFTIYNRYPKNRFYYAAPPGYQVYKGSNRYFDHSAYNGRTFGAPTTKSQPKPGNGGMNTPKSQPGSKSQPGMNKKQAVNQGKQHMNDMGKRH
;
A
#
# COMPACT_ATOMS: atom_id res chain seq x y z
N MET A 1 39.34 33.51 -23.75
CA MET A 1 38.73 33.13 -22.46
C MET A 1 37.50 32.28 -22.70
N LYS A 2 37.56 31.03 -22.24
CA LYS A 2 36.49 30.20 -21.63
C LYS A 2 35.06 30.77 -21.74
N ARG A 3 34.39 30.54 -22.87
CA ARG A 3 32.93 30.76 -23.01
C ARG A 3 32.11 29.47 -22.92
N PHE A 4 32.74 28.37 -22.55
CA PHE A 4 32.09 27.05 -22.46
C PHE A 4 31.88 26.55 -21.02
N ILE A 5 32.05 27.39 -20.00
CA ILE A 5 31.89 26.98 -18.57
C ILE A 5 30.62 27.57 -17.93
N LEU A 6 29.76 28.25 -18.69
CA LEU A 6 28.58 28.95 -18.15
C LEU A 6 27.22 28.37 -18.58
N THR A 7 27.19 27.11 -19.02
CA THR A 7 25.95 26.38 -19.33
C THR A 7 25.76 25.10 -18.51
N MET A 8 26.64 24.82 -17.54
CA MET A 8 26.59 23.64 -16.67
C MET A 8 26.08 23.94 -15.24
N VAL A 9 25.36 25.04 -15.02
CA VAL A 9 24.70 25.32 -13.73
C VAL A 9 23.39 26.06 -13.96
N ALA A 10 22.36 25.36 -14.42
CA ALA A 10 20.97 25.83 -14.31
C ALA A 10 19.94 24.70 -14.52
N LEU A 11 20.24 23.45 -14.14
CA LEU A 11 19.19 22.52 -13.75
C LEU A 11 18.91 22.76 -12.26
N LEU A 12 18.34 23.92 -11.94
CA LEU A 12 17.47 23.98 -10.76
C LEU A 12 16.26 23.12 -11.12
N ALA A 13 16.37 21.82 -10.88
CA ALA A 13 15.19 21.04 -10.56
C ALA A 13 14.59 21.75 -9.35
N LEU A 14 13.55 22.55 -9.58
CA LEU A 14 12.71 23.07 -8.52
C LEU A 14 12.13 21.84 -7.84
N GLY A 15 12.82 21.37 -6.80
CA GLY A 15 12.32 20.36 -5.89
C GLY A 15 10.97 20.86 -5.43
N SER A 16 9.92 20.23 -5.93
CA SER A 16 8.58 20.48 -5.42
C SER A 16 8.60 19.87 -4.04
N ALA A 17 8.73 20.71 -3.01
CA ALA A 17 8.49 20.29 -1.64
C ALA A 17 7.04 19.78 -1.59
N ALA A 18 6.88 18.45 -1.67
CA ALA A 18 5.66 17.87 -1.13
C ALA A 18 5.73 18.20 0.36
N ASN A 19 4.67 18.80 0.90
CA ASN A 19 4.59 18.89 2.34
C ASN A 19 4.47 17.46 2.86
N ALA A 20 5.45 17.00 3.63
CA ALA A 20 5.41 15.75 4.35
C ALA A 20 4.02 15.57 5.00
N MET A 21 3.46 14.37 4.86
CA MET A 21 2.12 14.09 5.35
C MET A 21 2.04 14.27 6.87
N SER A 22 1.02 14.98 7.37
CA SER A 22 0.82 15.11 8.82
C SER A 22 0.60 13.74 9.48
N TYR A 23 1.06 13.58 10.72
CA TYR A 23 0.83 12.35 11.50
C TYR A 23 -0.64 11.92 11.53
N LYS A 24 -1.56 12.87 11.76
CA LYS A 24 -3.00 12.59 11.77
C LYS A 24 -3.46 12.04 10.42
N THR A 25 -3.05 12.67 9.33
CA THR A 25 -3.40 12.22 7.98
C THR A 25 -2.85 10.82 7.74
N ALA A 26 -1.56 10.59 7.99
CA ALA A 26 -0.93 9.29 7.81
C ALA A 26 -1.62 8.18 8.61
N ARG A 27 -1.96 8.47 9.87
CA ARG A 27 -2.70 7.58 10.77
C ARG A 27 -4.06 7.20 10.20
N ASP A 28 -4.82 8.18 9.72
CA ASP A 28 -6.16 7.97 9.17
C ASP A 28 -6.09 7.17 7.85
N GLN A 29 -5.08 7.44 7.00
CA GLN A 29 -4.83 6.69 5.77
C GLN A 29 -4.41 5.23 6.05
N ALA A 30 -3.50 5.02 7.00
CA ALA A 30 -3.04 3.70 7.40
C ALA A 30 -4.18 2.86 7.96
N PHE A 31 -5.01 3.44 8.82
CA PHE A 31 -6.18 2.76 9.37
C PHE A 31 -7.16 2.35 8.28
N PHE A 32 -7.50 3.26 7.35
CA PHE A 32 -8.43 2.93 6.27
C PHE A 32 -7.88 1.82 5.36
N LEU A 33 -6.60 1.90 4.98
CA LEU A 33 -5.95 0.86 4.16
C LEU A 33 -5.99 -0.50 4.87
N THR A 34 -5.63 -0.53 6.15
CA THR A 34 -5.64 -1.76 6.95
C THR A 34 -7.05 -2.33 7.14
N ASP A 35 -8.07 -1.49 7.37
CA ASP A 35 -9.48 -1.92 7.42
C ASP A 35 -9.89 -2.67 6.14
N LYS A 36 -9.48 -2.17 4.97
CA LYS A 36 -9.75 -2.84 3.69
C LYS A 36 -8.94 -4.12 3.52
N MET A 37 -7.69 -4.13 3.93
CA MET A 37 -6.89 -5.37 3.95
C MET A 37 -7.52 -6.42 4.87
N ALA A 38 -8.03 -6.03 6.04
CA ALA A 38 -8.75 -6.91 6.95
C ALA A 38 -9.99 -7.53 6.33
N TYR A 39 -10.74 -6.72 5.59
CA TYR A 39 -11.98 -7.15 4.95
C TYR A 39 -11.72 -8.11 3.78
N GLU A 40 -10.75 -7.80 2.91
CA GLU A 40 -10.53 -8.60 1.69
C GLU A 40 -9.58 -9.78 1.89
N LEU A 41 -8.59 -9.65 2.77
CA LEU A 41 -7.63 -10.71 3.06
C LEU A 41 -8.08 -11.60 4.23
N GLY A 42 -9.16 -11.24 4.91
CA GLY A 42 -9.63 -11.91 6.11
C GLY A 42 -8.54 -11.95 7.17
N LEU A 43 -8.10 -10.80 7.67
CA LEU A 43 -7.03 -10.75 8.68
C LEU A 43 -7.53 -11.21 10.06
N SER A 44 -6.66 -11.87 10.82
CA SER A 44 -6.89 -12.07 12.26
C SER A 44 -6.60 -10.77 13.05
N VAL A 45 -6.99 -10.70 14.33
CA VAL A 45 -6.75 -9.54 15.20
C VAL A 45 -5.26 -9.17 15.25
N ASP A 46 -4.39 -10.16 15.42
CA ASP A 46 -2.94 -9.92 15.55
C ASP A 46 -2.35 -9.44 14.23
N GLN A 47 -2.78 -10.04 13.11
CA GLN A 47 -2.39 -9.59 11.78
C GLN A 47 -2.89 -8.16 11.53
N TYR A 48 -4.12 -7.85 11.91
CA TYR A 48 -4.71 -6.52 11.72
C TYR A 48 -3.90 -5.43 12.42
N ASN A 49 -3.49 -5.68 13.66
CA ASN A 49 -2.66 -4.76 14.43
C ASN A 49 -1.29 -4.55 13.78
N ALA A 50 -0.59 -5.65 13.42
CA ALA A 50 0.72 -5.56 12.79
C ALA A 50 0.66 -4.91 11.38
N VAL A 51 -0.35 -5.23 10.58
CA VAL A 51 -0.56 -4.62 9.25
C VAL A 51 -0.82 -3.12 9.39
N TYR A 52 -1.53 -2.68 10.43
CA TYR A 52 -1.71 -1.26 10.72
C TYR A 52 -0.38 -0.56 11.01
N GLU A 53 0.45 -1.13 11.88
CA GLU A 53 1.77 -0.57 12.20
C GLU A 53 2.67 -0.51 10.96
N ILE A 54 2.72 -1.58 10.16
CA ILE A 54 3.49 -1.64 8.90
C ILE A 54 3.02 -0.59 7.89
N ASN A 55 1.71 -0.46 7.68
CA ASN A 55 1.16 0.55 6.77
C ASN A 55 1.46 1.96 7.27
N MET A 56 1.39 2.19 8.58
CA MET A 56 1.69 3.47 9.20
C MET A 56 3.17 3.84 9.05
N ASP A 57 4.09 2.90 9.25
CA ASP A 57 5.53 3.11 9.06
C ASP A 57 5.87 3.54 7.62
N TYR A 58 5.25 2.90 6.63
CA TYR A 58 5.42 3.28 5.23
C TYR A 58 4.88 4.67 4.93
N ILE A 59 3.62 4.94 5.28
CA ILE A 59 2.95 6.20 4.92
C ILE A 59 3.62 7.40 5.60
N MET A 60 4.07 7.24 6.85
CA MET A 60 4.77 8.28 7.59
C MET A 60 6.18 8.60 7.04
N CYS A 61 6.72 7.78 6.14
CA CYS A 61 8.01 7.97 5.49
C CYS A 61 7.90 8.52 4.06
N LEU A 62 6.70 8.79 3.57
CA LEU A 62 6.50 9.42 2.27
C LEU A 62 6.74 10.93 2.37
N ASP A 63 7.80 11.40 1.72
CA ASP A 63 8.13 12.83 1.63
C ASP A 63 8.21 13.30 0.17
N VAL A 64 8.83 12.52 -0.70
CA VAL A 64 8.97 12.83 -2.13
C VAL A 64 8.38 11.74 -3.02
N PHE A 65 8.24 12.03 -4.32
CA PHE A 65 7.74 11.08 -5.31
C PHE A 65 8.49 9.74 -5.30
N ASP A 66 9.81 9.79 -5.19
CA ASP A 66 10.68 8.61 -5.24
C ASP A 66 10.46 7.65 -4.06
N ASP A 67 9.89 8.14 -2.94
CA ASP A 67 9.63 7.31 -1.76
C ASP A 67 8.48 6.31 -1.98
N ILE A 68 7.58 6.58 -2.95
CA ILE A 68 6.38 5.77 -3.18
C ILE A 68 6.73 4.31 -3.43
N PHE A 69 7.79 4.03 -4.18
CA PHE A 69 8.31 2.69 -4.44
C PHE A 69 9.75 2.50 -3.97
N GLY A 70 10.19 3.35 -3.03
CA GLY A 70 11.54 3.34 -2.48
C GLY A 70 11.75 2.31 -1.37
N THR A 71 12.75 2.57 -0.51
CA THR A 71 13.17 1.67 0.57
C THR A 71 12.02 1.29 1.50
N TYR A 72 11.17 2.25 1.90
CA TYR A 72 10.08 1.99 2.83
C TYR A 72 8.93 1.21 2.21
N TRP A 73 8.70 1.31 0.90
CA TRP A 73 7.75 0.44 0.18
C TRP A 73 8.24 -1.00 0.13
N THR A 74 9.53 -1.18 -0.21
CA THR A 74 10.18 -2.50 -0.23
C THR A 74 10.11 -3.14 1.15
N ARG A 75 10.45 -2.36 2.18
CA ARG A 75 10.37 -2.80 3.56
C ARG A 75 8.95 -3.16 3.96
N ARG A 76 7.96 -2.31 3.69
CA ARG A 76 6.55 -2.59 3.97
C ARG A 76 6.13 -3.97 3.44
N ASN A 77 6.46 -4.26 2.18
CA ASN A 77 6.09 -5.52 1.55
C ASN A 77 6.83 -6.70 2.17
N ASN A 78 8.10 -6.54 2.54
CA ASN A 78 8.86 -7.56 3.26
C ASN A 78 8.29 -7.83 4.67
N GLU A 79 7.95 -6.79 5.43
CA GLU A 79 7.33 -6.94 6.76
C GLU A 79 5.97 -7.66 6.66
N LEU A 80 5.15 -7.33 5.66
CA LEU A 80 3.87 -8.00 5.41
C LEU A 80 4.03 -9.50 5.12
N ARG A 81 5.17 -9.92 4.57
CA ARG A 81 5.45 -11.35 4.32
C ARG A 81 5.64 -12.16 5.60
N TYR A 82 6.10 -11.54 6.70
CA TYR A 82 6.19 -12.20 8.00
C TYR A 82 4.84 -12.29 8.71
N VAL A 83 3.92 -11.37 8.41
CA VAL A 83 2.62 -11.24 9.10
C VAL A 83 1.51 -12.03 8.40
N LEU A 84 1.48 -11.99 7.07
CA LEU A 84 0.43 -12.61 6.26
C LEU A 84 0.76 -14.08 6.00
N SER A 85 -0.27 -14.93 5.98
CA SER A 85 -0.12 -16.30 5.46
C SER A 85 0.28 -16.27 3.97
N PRO A 86 0.87 -17.35 3.42
CA PRO A 86 1.25 -17.40 2.01
C PRO A 86 0.10 -17.07 1.05
N ALA A 87 -1.12 -17.58 1.33
CA ALA A 87 -2.29 -17.29 0.52
C ALA A 87 -2.71 -15.81 0.59
N GLN A 88 -2.71 -15.22 1.80
CA GLN A 88 -3.02 -13.80 1.98
C GLN A 88 -1.99 -12.89 1.31
N TYR A 89 -0.70 -13.22 1.42
CA TYR A 89 0.38 -12.46 0.78
C TYR A 89 0.29 -12.53 -0.75
N ASN A 90 -0.01 -13.71 -1.30
CA ASN A 90 -0.23 -13.87 -2.74
C ASN A 90 -1.44 -13.07 -3.25
N LEU A 91 -2.54 -13.03 -2.49
CA LEU A 91 -3.70 -12.20 -2.84
C LEU A 91 -3.36 -10.70 -2.72
N PHE A 92 -2.68 -10.30 -1.65
CA PHE A 92 -2.19 -8.94 -1.45
C PHE A 92 -1.38 -8.42 -2.64
N MET A 93 -0.43 -9.21 -3.17
CA MET A 93 0.38 -8.82 -4.33
C MET A 93 -0.44 -8.66 -5.62
N GLN A 94 -1.54 -9.40 -5.77
CA GLN A 94 -2.43 -9.31 -6.94
C GLN A 94 -3.37 -8.09 -6.89
N LEU A 95 -3.61 -7.54 -5.70
CA LEU A 95 -4.49 -6.39 -5.50
C LEU A 95 -3.66 -5.11 -5.53
N GLU A 96 -3.62 -4.44 -6.70
CA GLU A 96 -2.77 -3.25 -6.90
C GLU A 96 -3.02 -2.14 -5.88
N TYR A 97 -4.26 -1.92 -5.46
CA TYR A 97 -4.59 -0.90 -4.46
C TYR A 97 -4.12 -1.25 -3.02
N PHE A 98 -3.64 -2.47 -2.78
CA PHE A 98 -2.91 -2.84 -1.57
C PHE A 98 -1.40 -2.91 -1.78
N TYR A 99 -0.96 -3.48 -2.90
CA TYR A 99 0.47 -3.66 -3.21
C TYR A 99 1.15 -2.33 -3.58
N ARG A 100 0.46 -1.47 -4.33
CA ARG A 100 0.86 -0.12 -4.75
C ARG A 100 -0.18 0.89 -4.25
N PRO A 101 -0.27 1.10 -2.92
CA PRO A 101 -1.39 1.80 -2.32
C PRO A 101 -1.36 3.33 -2.53
N VAL A 102 -0.24 3.88 -3.00
CA VAL A 102 -0.03 5.31 -3.22
C VAL A 102 0.46 5.56 -4.65
N SER A 103 -0.11 6.55 -5.31
CA SER A 103 0.33 7.12 -6.58
C SER A 103 0.68 8.60 -6.39
N TRP A 104 1.17 9.23 -7.45
CA TRP A 104 1.51 10.65 -7.47
C TRP A 104 0.77 11.38 -8.57
N GLU A 105 -0.09 12.32 -8.19
CA GLU A 105 -0.90 13.08 -9.13
C GLU A 105 -1.03 14.51 -8.62
N ASN A 106 -1.00 15.49 -9.53
CA ASN A 106 -1.17 16.92 -9.21
C ASN A 106 -0.26 17.41 -8.05
N ARG A 107 0.98 16.90 -8.01
CA ARG A 107 2.01 17.18 -6.98
C ARG A 107 1.60 16.76 -5.56
N LYS A 108 0.81 15.69 -5.45
CA LYS A 108 0.32 15.16 -4.17
C LYS A 108 0.32 13.64 -4.19
N PHE A 109 0.51 13.04 -3.01
CA PHE A 109 0.24 11.62 -2.79
C PHE A 109 -1.27 11.35 -2.93
N VAL A 110 -1.61 10.35 -3.75
CA VAL A 110 -2.99 9.90 -3.98
C VAL A 110 -3.09 8.44 -3.56
N PHE A 111 -4.04 8.12 -2.68
CA PHE A 111 -4.24 6.75 -2.21
C PHE A 111 -5.20 6.01 -3.14
N THR A 112 -4.68 4.97 -3.80
CA THR A 112 -5.39 4.24 -4.85
C THR A 112 -6.58 3.43 -4.31
N ILE A 113 -6.58 3.13 -3.01
CA ILE A 113 -7.71 2.45 -2.32
C ILE A 113 -9.05 3.18 -2.48
N TYR A 114 -9.02 4.51 -2.65
CA TYR A 114 -10.24 5.31 -2.80
C TYR A 114 -10.90 5.18 -4.18
N ASN A 115 -10.22 4.60 -5.16
CA ASN A 115 -10.84 4.23 -6.44
C ASN A 115 -11.77 3.02 -6.28
N ARG A 116 -11.56 2.23 -5.21
CA ARG A 116 -12.31 1.01 -4.92
C ARG A 116 -13.37 1.21 -3.83
N TYR A 117 -13.08 2.03 -2.83
CA TYR A 117 -13.92 2.21 -1.65
C TYR A 117 -14.22 3.68 -1.33
N PRO A 118 -15.46 3.99 -0.90
CA PRO A 118 -15.77 5.30 -0.37
C PRO A 118 -15.05 5.55 0.97
N LYS A 119 -14.56 6.79 1.17
CA LYS A 119 -13.70 7.20 2.28
C LYS A 119 -14.28 6.98 3.69
N ASN A 120 -15.60 6.89 3.80
CA ASN A 120 -16.33 6.86 5.07
C ASN A 120 -16.86 5.45 5.44
N ARG A 121 -16.56 4.43 4.64
CA ARG A 121 -17.01 3.07 4.93
C ARG A 121 -15.89 2.35 5.68
N PHE A 122 -16.12 1.98 6.93
CA PHE A 122 -15.22 1.12 7.72
C PHE A 122 -15.94 -0.17 8.10
N TYR A 123 -15.21 -1.28 8.14
CA TYR A 123 -15.74 -2.60 8.50
C TYR A 123 -15.40 -2.97 9.94
N TYR A 124 -14.24 -2.53 10.42
CA TYR A 124 -13.69 -2.85 11.72
C TYR A 124 -13.42 -1.60 12.54
N ALA A 125 -13.42 -1.76 13.86
CA ALA A 125 -13.00 -0.73 14.79
C ALA A 125 -11.49 -0.46 14.65
N ALA A 126 -11.07 0.75 15.03
CA ALA A 126 -9.67 1.10 15.01
C ALA A 126 -8.83 0.14 15.88
N PRO A 127 -7.64 -0.29 15.42
CA PRO A 127 -6.77 -1.16 16.21
C PRO A 127 -6.34 -0.45 17.50
N PRO A 128 -6.00 -1.19 18.58
CA PRO A 128 -5.57 -0.57 19.84
C PRO A 128 -4.39 0.42 19.67
N GLY A 129 -3.47 0.11 18.75
CA GLY A 129 -2.34 0.97 18.41
C GLY A 129 -2.70 2.27 17.67
N TYR A 130 -3.96 2.48 17.26
CA TYR A 130 -4.37 3.61 16.42
C TYR A 130 -3.98 4.96 17.04
N GLN A 131 -4.26 5.18 18.33
CA GLN A 131 -3.98 6.48 18.97
C GLN A 131 -2.52 6.66 19.40
N VAL A 132 -1.83 5.56 19.69
CA VAL A 132 -0.54 5.57 20.41
C VAL A 132 0.65 5.29 19.51
N TYR A 133 0.49 4.53 18.42
CA TYR A 133 1.61 4.17 17.56
C TYR A 133 2.14 5.39 16.81
N LYS A 134 3.46 5.62 16.91
CA LYS A 134 4.18 6.75 16.29
C LYS A 134 5.13 6.31 15.17
N GLY A 135 5.05 5.06 14.73
CA GLY A 135 5.92 4.53 13.68
C GLY A 135 7.32 4.21 14.17
N SER A 136 7.44 3.48 15.28
CA SER A 136 8.76 3.14 15.83
C SER A 136 9.52 2.16 14.94
N ASN A 137 8.81 1.31 14.18
CA ASN A 137 9.47 0.21 13.50
C ASN A 137 10.19 0.63 12.22
N ARG A 138 9.92 1.81 11.65
CA ARG A 138 10.53 2.29 10.41
C ARG A 138 12.06 2.48 10.42
N TYR A 139 12.72 2.48 11.58
CA TYR A 139 14.17 2.74 11.67
C TYR A 139 15.04 1.50 11.98
N PHE A 140 14.46 0.29 12.04
CA PHE A 140 15.23 -0.92 12.33
C PHE A 140 15.79 -1.61 11.08
N ASP A 141 17.00 -2.15 11.21
CA ASP A 141 17.65 -3.00 10.20
C ASP A 141 17.05 -4.41 10.11
N HIS A 142 16.25 -4.80 11.12
CA HIS A 142 15.64 -6.13 11.24
C HIS A 142 14.12 -6.00 11.37
N SER A 143 13.40 -7.03 10.90
CA SER A 143 11.95 -7.08 11.04
C SER A 143 11.55 -7.35 12.49
N ALA A 144 10.67 -6.49 13.02
CA ALA A 144 10.07 -6.69 14.35
C ALA A 144 9.15 -7.91 14.40
N TYR A 145 8.68 -8.40 13.24
CA TYR A 145 7.72 -9.50 13.12
C TYR A 145 8.37 -10.84 12.74
N ASN A 146 9.67 -10.85 12.43
CA ASN A 146 10.39 -12.10 12.16
C ASN A 146 10.33 -13.03 13.38
N GLY A 147 10.03 -14.30 13.14
CA GLY A 147 9.89 -15.33 14.18
C GLY A 147 8.61 -15.24 15.01
N ARG A 148 7.73 -14.25 14.80
CA ARG A 148 6.42 -14.20 15.46
C ARG A 148 5.42 -15.13 14.78
N THR A 149 4.52 -15.70 15.56
CA THR A 149 3.38 -16.47 15.05
C THR A 149 2.13 -15.59 15.06
N PHE A 150 1.40 -15.62 13.96
CA PHE A 150 0.13 -14.91 13.83
C PHE A 150 -0.99 -15.93 13.71
N GLY A 151 -2.01 -15.79 14.56
CA GLY A 151 -3.14 -16.72 14.59
C GLY A 151 -3.85 -16.81 13.24
N ALA A 152 -4.28 -18.01 12.85
CA ALA A 152 -5.04 -18.22 11.63
C ALA A 152 -6.36 -17.43 11.67
N PRO A 153 -6.82 -16.89 10.52
CA PRO A 153 -8.10 -16.24 10.46
C PRO A 153 -9.25 -17.23 10.66
N THR A 154 -10.02 -17.01 11.71
CA THR A 154 -11.30 -17.66 11.98
C THR A 154 -12.32 -16.56 12.22
N THR A 155 -13.62 -16.84 12.06
CA THR A 155 -14.68 -15.85 12.34
C THR A 155 -14.62 -15.30 13.77
N LYS A 156 -14.07 -16.06 14.72
CA LYS A 156 -13.86 -15.63 16.11
C LYS A 156 -12.57 -14.83 16.33
N SER A 157 -11.63 -14.87 15.39
CA SER A 157 -10.34 -14.19 15.47
C SER A 157 -10.25 -12.96 14.56
N GLN A 158 -11.36 -12.52 13.96
CA GLN A 158 -11.39 -11.27 13.19
C GLN A 158 -11.41 -10.03 14.12
N PRO A 159 -10.94 -8.87 13.62
CA PRO A 159 -11.05 -7.60 14.36
C PRO A 159 -12.50 -7.30 14.74
N LYS A 160 -12.67 -6.54 15.83
CA LYS A 160 -14.00 -6.13 16.27
C LYS A 160 -14.70 -5.33 15.16
N PRO A 161 -15.98 -5.61 14.84
CA PRO A 161 -16.74 -4.81 13.90
C PRO A 161 -16.76 -3.33 14.29
N GLY A 162 -16.72 -2.45 13.31
CA GLY A 162 -16.91 -1.02 13.54
C GLY A 162 -18.38 -0.69 13.82
N ASN A 163 -18.66 0.54 14.28
CA ASN A 163 -20.03 1.02 14.56
C ASN A 163 -20.96 1.03 13.32
N GLY A 164 -20.47 0.69 12.12
CA GLY A 164 -21.21 0.71 10.84
C GLY A 164 -21.92 -0.59 10.45
N GLY A 165 -21.94 -1.62 11.31
CA GLY A 165 -22.68 -2.86 11.07
C GLY A 165 -21.87 -3.97 10.38
N MET A 166 -22.19 -5.21 10.74
CA MET A 166 -21.45 -6.41 10.38
C MET A 166 -21.72 -6.81 8.92
N ASN A 167 -20.76 -6.60 8.03
CA ASN A 167 -20.73 -7.29 6.75
C ASN A 167 -19.61 -8.34 6.83
N THR A 168 -19.99 -9.59 7.06
CA THR A 168 -19.08 -10.74 7.02
C THR A 168 -18.31 -10.77 5.70
N PRO A 169 -17.03 -11.22 5.71
CA PRO A 169 -16.25 -11.34 4.50
C PRO A 169 -17.01 -12.20 3.49
N LYS A 170 -17.09 -11.75 2.22
CA LYS A 170 -17.52 -12.63 1.14
C LYS A 170 -16.62 -13.86 1.17
N SER A 171 -17.22 -15.03 1.32
CA SER A 171 -16.58 -16.29 0.95
C SER A 171 -15.87 -16.08 -0.39
N GLN A 172 -14.57 -16.39 -0.38
CA GLN A 172 -13.61 -16.25 -1.46
C GLN A 172 -14.31 -16.34 -2.84
N PRO A 173 -14.46 -15.24 -3.60
CA PRO A 173 -15.07 -15.33 -4.90
C PRO A 173 -14.09 -16.09 -5.79
N GLY A 174 -14.43 -17.34 -6.12
CA GLY A 174 -13.93 -17.95 -7.34
C GLY A 174 -14.07 -16.95 -8.48
N SER A 175 -12.97 -16.80 -9.23
CA SER A 175 -12.83 -16.09 -10.50
C SER A 175 -14.09 -15.36 -10.98
N LYS A 176 -14.28 -14.10 -10.58
CA LYS A 176 -15.18 -13.20 -11.31
C LYS A 176 -14.39 -11.99 -11.74
N SER A 177 -13.94 -12.13 -12.99
CA SER A 177 -13.51 -11.16 -13.98
C SER A 177 -13.75 -9.70 -13.62
N GLN A 178 -12.68 -8.90 -13.73
CA GLN A 178 -12.75 -7.44 -13.86
C GLN A 178 -13.87 -7.02 -14.84
N PRO A 179 -14.78 -6.12 -14.46
CA PRO A 179 -15.61 -5.43 -15.42
C PRO A 179 -14.77 -4.35 -16.11
N GLY A 180 -14.55 -4.51 -17.42
CA GLY A 180 -14.25 -3.38 -18.31
C GLY A 180 -12.79 -3.14 -18.71
N MET A 181 -12.13 -4.12 -19.32
CA MET A 181 -11.17 -3.83 -20.39
C MET A 181 -11.76 -4.32 -21.71
N ASN A 182 -12.02 -3.39 -22.62
CA ASN A 182 -12.57 -3.70 -23.93
C ASN A 182 -11.52 -4.51 -24.72
N LYS A 183 -11.91 -5.67 -25.28
CA LYS A 183 -10.99 -6.66 -25.93
C LYS A 183 -10.09 -6.07 -27.04
N LYS A 184 -10.38 -4.87 -27.53
CA LYS A 184 -9.56 -4.16 -28.51
C LYS A 184 -8.33 -3.44 -27.93
N GLN A 185 -8.26 -3.16 -26.62
CA GLN A 185 -7.11 -2.51 -25.99
C GLN A 185 -6.02 -3.49 -25.53
N ALA A 186 -6.39 -4.70 -25.10
CA ALA A 186 -5.44 -5.74 -24.68
C ALA A 186 -4.57 -6.26 -25.84
N VAL A 187 -5.12 -6.32 -27.06
CA VAL A 187 -4.38 -6.79 -28.26
C VAL A 187 -3.32 -5.78 -28.71
N ASN A 188 -3.48 -4.50 -28.40
CA ASN A 188 -2.51 -3.47 -28.81
C ASN A 188 -1.35 -3.31 -27.82
N GLN A 189 -1.58 -3.54 -26.52
CA GLN A 189 -0.50 -3.50 -25.51
C GLN A 189 0.37 -4.76 -25.53
N GLY A 190 -0.19 -5.94 -25.88
CA GLY A 190 0.61 -7.16 -26.08
C GLY A 190 1.54 -7.11 -27.29
N LYS A 191 1.21 -6.33 -28.33
CA LYS A 191 2.05 -6.19 -29.54
C LYS A 191 3.14 -5.12 -29.42
N GLN A 192 2.97 -4.11 -28.57
CA GLN A 192 4.03 -3.12 -28.33
C GLN A 192 5.16 -3.65 -27.45
N HIS A 193 4.86 -4.54 -26.49
CA HIS A 193 5.87 -5.09 -25.60
C HIS A 193 6.79 -6.15 -26.23
N MET A 194 6.35 -6.80 -27.34
CA MET A 194 7.19 -7.72 -28.12
C MET A 194 8.05 -7.03 -29.19
N ASN A 195 7.70 -5.81 -29.62
CA ASN A 195 8.48 -5.07 -30.60
C ASN A 195 9.68 -4.32 -30.00
N ASP A 196 9.69 -4.08 -28.68
CA ASP A 196 10.78 -3.35 -28.00
C ASP A 196 11.89 -4.26 -27.45
N MET A 197 11.65 -5.59 -27.37
CA MET A 197 12.70 -6.59 -27.08
C MET A 197 13.47 -7.07 -28.31
N GLY A 198 13.07 -6.66 -29.52
CA GLY A 198 13.72 -7.05 -30.79
C GLY A 198 14.70 -6.02 -31.37
N LYS A 199 14.96 -4.89 -30.68
CA LYS A 199 15.82 -3.81 -31.19
C LYS A 199 16.93 -3.39 -30.21
N ARG A 200 17.50 -4.35 -29.49
CA ARG A 200 18.79 -4.19 -28.83
C ARG A 200 19.75 -5.24 -29.35
N HIS A 201 20.29 -4.95 -30.53
CA HIS A 201 21.64 -5.37 -30.90
C HIS A 201 22.58 -4.22 -30.55
#